data_AF-A0A9P8A3Z8-F1
#
_entry.id   AF-A0A9P8A3Z8-F1
#
_cell.length_a   1.000
_cell.length_b   1.000
_cell.length_c   1.000
_cell.angle_alpha   90.00
_cell.angle_beta   90.00
_cell.angle_gamma   90.00
#
_symmetry.space_group_name_H-M   'P 1'
#
loop_
_entity.id
_entity.type
_entity.pdbx_description
1 polymer ?
#
loop_
_entity_poly.entity_id
_entity_poly.type
_entity_poly.pdbx_seq_one_letter_code
_entity_poly.pdbx_strand_id
1 'polypeptide(L)'
;MMHFTNHSYFSLFDSERALLEHIYDVNATFSYSAITQPSPLRRSQGMSSENWSEYLLQSRNLSRLSDLGARTTRLHVGSKDIVYQGLMQLPETRHDLSENSKVCVDAWETGGLLPTVCIYISVHGEFEEVRRGVQESVRKSFDRTFIIAPAPQGSVAAVNGYPCLIISDQLTLRGYNGSAGWKPDLNVTVTPSLAAAAAGVATALKSVPIATGAPQIFPVSSHTSVTSPHVDALSPEQQALVQELQRVTGLNVETALQCLLASGWDASKSMALVQEYRAQLPASAWQ
;
A
#
# COMPACT_ATOMS: atom_id res chain seq x y z
N MET A 1 -15.24 6.35 5.59
CA MET A 1 -15.55 4.91 5.43
C MET A 1 -16.03 4.71 4.00
N MET A 2 -15.47 3.77 3.24
CA MET A 2 -15.96 3.52 1.89
C MET A 2 -17.34 2.88 1.96
N HIS A 3 -18.34 3.64 1.57
CA HIS A 3 -19.69 3.13 1.35
C HIS A 3 -19.75 2.63 -0.08
N PHE A 4 -19.47 1.35 -0.23
CA PHE A 4 -19.94 0.56 -1.36
C PHE A 4 -21.45 0.33 -1.12
N THR A 5 -22.26 0.36 -2.17
CA THR A 5 -23.74 0.26 -2.12
C THR A 5 -24.26 -0.68 -1.01
N ASN A 6 -25.09 -0.15 -0.08
CA ASN A 6 -25.74 -0.79 1.09
C ASN A 6 -24.90 -1.65 2.07
N HIS A 7 -23.68 -2.08 1.74
CA HIS A 7 -22.83 -2.91 2.60
C HIS A 7 -21.35 -2.52 2.47
N SER A 8 -20.69 -2.26 3.59
CA SER A 8 -19.25 -1.98 3.62
C SER A 8 -18.42 -3.25 3.41
N TYR A 9 -17.17 -3.11 2.96
CA TYR A 9 -16.22 -4.23 2.80
C TYR A 9 -16.20 -5.16 4.04
N PHE A 10 -16.07 -4.58 5.24
CA PHE A 10 -15.98 -5.34 6.49
C PHE A 10 -17.30 -6.03 6.85
N SER A 11 -18.45 -5.43 6.50
CA SER A 11 -19.75 -6.10 6.66
C SER A 11 -19.78 -7.40 5.85
N LEU A 12 -19.40 -7.35 4.57
CA LEU A 12 -19.32 -8.55 3.73
C LEU A 12 -18.24 -9.51 4.21
N PHE A 13 -17.11 -9.00 4.69
CA PHE A 13 -16.03 -9.81 5.25
C PHE A 13 -16.45 -10.62 6.48
N ASP A 14 -17.37 -10.08 7.29
CA ASP A 14 -17.84 -10.74 8.51
C ASP A 14 -19.06 -11.65 8.26
N SER A 15 -19.94 -11.31 7.32
CA SER A 15 -21.18 -12.07 7.08
C SER A 15 -21.15 -12.99 5.86
N GLU A 16 -20.60 -12.54 4.73
CA GLU A 16 -20.74 -13.19 3.42
C GLU A 16 -19.49 -13.00 2.53
N ARG A 17 -18.33 -13.54 2.95
CA ARG A 17 -17.05 -13.37 2.25
C ARG A 17 -17.09 -13.75 0.77
N ALA A 18 -17.96 -14.67 0.37
CA ALA A 18 -18.12 -15.08 -1.02
C ALA A 18 -18.48 -13.90 -1.94
N LEU A 19 -19.29 -12.94 -1.46
CA LEU A 19 -19.69 -11.77 -2.24
C LEU A 19 -18.53 -10.79 -2.50
N LEU A 20 -17.42 -10.91 -1.77
CA LEU A 20 -16.23 -10.12 -2.02
C LEU A 20 -15.58 -10.47 -3.38
N GLU A 21 -15.91 -11.61 -3.99
CA GLU A 21 -15.41 -11.97 -5.34
C GLU A 21 -15.74 -10.88 -6.36
N HIS A 22 -16.89 -10.22 -6.20
CA HIS A 22 -17.38 -9.19 -7.13
C HIS A 22 -16.61 -7.86 -7.05
N ILE A 23 -15.80 -7.64 -6.00
CA ILE A 23 -15.09 -6.37 -5.79
C ILE A 23 -13.59 -6.48 -6.00
N TYR A 24 -13.04 -7.66 -6.29
CA TYR A 24 -11.64 -7.85 -6.67
C TYR A 24 -11.47 -7.86 -8.19
N ASP A 25 -10.40 -7.24 -8.68
CA ASP A 25 -9.97 -7.39 -10.07
C ASP A 25 -9.58 -8.84 -10.39
N VAL A 26 -9.68 -9.22 -11.67
CA VAL A 26 -9.27 -10.55 -12.15
C VAL A 26 -7.78 -10.82 -11.97
N ASN A 27 -6.96 -9.77 -11.93
CA ASN A 27 -5.53 -9.83 -11.65
C ASN A 27 -5.17 -9.27 -10.26
N ALA A 28 -6.17 -9.08 -9.39
CA ALA A 28 -5.92 -8.61 -8.04
C ALA A 28 -4.98 -9.54 -7.29
N THR A 29 -4.28 -9.01 -6.29
CA THR A 29 -3.43 -9.82 -5.41
C THR A 29 -3.88 -9.71 -3.97
N PHE A 30 -3.77 -10.82 -3.23
CA PHE A 30 -3.97 -10.85 -1.80
C PHE A 30 -2.91 -11.68 -1.09
N SER A 31 -2.43 -11.17 0.04
CA SER A 31 -1.72 -12.01 1.01
C SER A 31 -1.89 -11.45 2.41
N TYR A 32 -1.70 -12.29 3.43
CA TYR A 32 -1.69 -11.84 4.80
C TYR A 32 -0.44 -12.28 5.56
N SER A 33 -0.11 -11.56 6.62
CA SER A 33 0.97 -11.92 7.54
C SER A 33 0.47 -11.93 8.98
N ALA A 34 0.80 -12.98 9.73
CA ALA A 34 0.56 -13.05 11.17
C ALA A 34 1.83 -12.65 11.92
N ILE A 35 1.75 -11.59 12.73
CA ILE A 35 2.81 -11.16 13.64
C ILE A 35 2.53 -11.79 15.00
N THR A 36 3.27 -12.86 15.31
CA THR A 36 3.07 -13.65 16.52
C THR A 36 3.79 -13.09 17.76
N GLN A 37 4.72 -12.15 17.55
CA GLN A 37 5.48 -11.55 18.64
C GLN A 37 4.61 -10.53 19.38
N PRO A 38 4.56 -10.57 20.73
CA PRO A 38 3.81 -9.60 21.51
C PRO A 38 4.40 -8.19 21.34
N SER A 39 3.53 -7.18 21.29
CA SER A 39 3.95 -5.79 21.23
C SER A 39 4.74 -5.39 22.48
N PRO A 40 5.58 -4.33 22.43
CA PRO A 40 6.25 -3.80 23.62
C PRO A 40 5.28 -3.50 24.77
N LEU A 41 4.09 -2.95 24.46
CA LEU A 41 3.04 -2.66 25.43
C LEU A 41 2.49 -3.93 26.09
N ARG A 42 2.25 -5.00 25.31
CA ARG A 42 1.79 -6.26 25.89
C ARG A 42 2.86 -6.94 26.74
N ARG A 43 4.11 -6.87 26.30
CA ARG A 43 5.25 -7.38 27.08
C ARG A 43 5.38 -6.66 28.41
N SER A 44 5.22 -5.33 28.45
CA SER A 44 5.26 -4.58 29.71
C SER A 44 4.08 -4.89 30.63
N GLN A 45 2.94 -5.32 30.08
CA GLN A 45 1.77 -5.78 30.83
C GLN A 45 1.83 -7.26 31.26
N GLY A 46 2.94 -7.97 30.97
CA GLY A 46 3.09 -9.38 31.33
C GLY A 46 2.13 -10.33 30.59
N MET A 47 1.53 -9.87 29.48
CA MET A 47 0.57 -10.68 28.74
C MET A 47 1.28 -11.77 27.91
N SER A 48 0.73 -12.99 27.95
CA SER A 48 1.25 -14.11 27.17
C SER A 48 1.00 -13.95 25.66
N SER A 49 1.75 -14.71 24.86
CA SER A 49 1.51 -14.82 23.42
C SER A 49 0.13 -15.43 23.14
N GLU A 50 -0.54 -14.90 22.13
CA GLU A 50 -1.83 -15.42 21.66
C GLU A 50 -1.64 -16.68 20.78
N ASN A 51 -2.69 -17.48 20.66
CA ASN A 51 -2.73 -18.54 19.66
C ASN A 51 -2.91 -17.92 18.25
N TRP A 52 -2.12 -18.41 17.30
CA TRP A 52 -2.11 -18.02 15.88
C TRP A 52 -2.23 -19.20 14.93
N SER A 53 -2.43 -20.44 15.43
CA SER A 53 -2.32 -21.67 14.64
C SER A 53 -3.18 -21.66 13.37
N GLU A 54 -4.41 -21.12 13.44
CA GLU A 54 -5.33 -21.03 12.29
C GLU A 54 -4.82 -20.09 11.18
N TYR A 55 -3.91 -19.18 11.50
CA TYR A 55 -3.34 -18.22 10.55
C TYR A 55 -1.96 -18.65 10.02
N LEU A 56 -1.22 -19.51 10.71
CA LEU A 56 0.19 -19.74 10.38
C LEU A 56 0.41 -20.52 9.08
N LEU A 57 -0.56 -21.36 8.68
CA LEU A 57 -0.41 -22.22 7.50
C LEU A 57 -0.24 -21.41 6.20
N GLN A 58 -1.05 -20.36 6.01
CA GLN A 58 -1.02 -19.51 4.81
C GLN A 58 -0.38 -18.12 5.07
N SER A 59 0.16 -17.87 6.26
CA SER A 59 0.82 -16.59 6.57
C SER A 59 2.06 -16.36 5.69
N ARG A 60 2.09 -15.24 4.98
CA ARG A 60 3.18 -14.79 4.10
C ARG A 60 4.00 -13.68 4.76
N ASN A 61 4.65 -14.00 5.87
CA ASN A 61 5.61 -13.09 6.51
C ASN A 61 7.02 -13.33 5.93
N LEU A 62 7.46 -12.51 4.97
CA LEU A 62 8.74 -12.70 4.27
C LEU A 62 9.98 -12.59 5.17
N SER A 63 9.87 -11.93 6.34
CA SER A 63 10.96 -11.87 7.31
C SER A 63 11.16 -13.20 8.06
N ARG A 64 10.17 -14.11 8.00
CA ARG A 64 10.18 -15.43 8.65
C ARG A 64 10.12 -16.59 7.66
N LEU A 65 9.51 -16.36 6.50
CA LEU A 65 9.32 -17.35 5.45
C LEU A 65 10.48 -17.27 4.47
N SER A 66 11.39 -18.24 4.49
CA SER A 66 12.54 -18.31 3.58
C SER A 66 12.27 -19.15 2.33
N ASP A 67 11.41 -20.17 2.43
CA ASP A 67 11.10 -21.09 1.34
C ASP A 67 10.43 -20.37 0.15
N LEU A 68 11.03 -20.47 -1.03
CA LEU A 68 10.57 -19.79 -2.24
C LEU A 68 9.21 -20.32 -2.70
N GLY A 69 8.99 -21.63 -2.61
CA GLY A 69 7.72 -22.25 -2.98
C GLY A 69 6.57 -21.65 -2.18
N ALA A 70 6.71 -21.62 -0.85
CA ALA A 70 5.74 -21.02 0.06
C ALA A 70 5.57 -19.51 -0.13
N ARG A 71 6.63 -18.77 -0.47
CA ARG A 71 6.52 -17.32 -0.79
C ARG A 71 5.64 -17.06 -2.00
N THR A 72 5.73 -17.94 -3.00
CA THR A 72 4.96 -17.85 -4.24
C THR A 72 3.54 -18.33 -4.03
N THR A 73 3.33 -19.49 -3.40
CA THR A 73 1.99 -20.09 -3.26
C THR A 73 1.09 -19.39 -2.24
N ARG A 74 1.64 -18.63 -1.29
CA ARG A 74 0.87 -17.84 -0.30
C ARG A 74 0.51 -16.44 -0.78
N LEU A 75 0.80 -16.12 -2.04
CA LEU A 75 0.29 -14.93 -2.72
C LEU A 75 -0.89 -15.37 -3.59
N HIS A 76 -2.09 -14.98 -3.20
CA HIS A 76 -3.30 -15.27 -3.97
C HIS A 76 -3.44 -14.28 -5.10
N VAL A 77 -3.84 -14.78 -6.28
CA VAL A 77 -3.99 -13.97 -7.49
C VAL A 77 -5.34 -14.25 -8.14
N GLY A 78 -6.09 -13.17 -8.38
CA GLY A 78 -7.41 -13.19 -8.97
C GLY A 78 -8.54 -13.45 -7.97
N SER A 79 -9.69 -12.83 -8.23
CA SER A 79 -10.83 -12.76 -7.30
C SER A 79 -11.23 -14.10 -6.67
N LYS A 80 -11.32 -15.18 -7.47
CA LYS A 80 -11.69 -16.51 -6.98
C LYS A 80 -10.67 -17.09 -6.01
N ASP A 81 -9.39 -17.06 -6.35
CA ASP A 81 -8.34 -17.61 -5.48
C ASP A 81 -8.26 -16.82 -4.17
N ILE A 82 -8.30 -15.48 -4.29
CA ILE A 82 -8.33 -14.57 -3.13
C ILE A 82 -9.46 -14.95 -2.18
N VAL A 83 -10.68 -15.09 -2.68
CA VAL A 83 -11.86 -15.32 -1.84
C VAL A 83 -11.89 -16.73 -1.28
N TYR A 84 -11.81 -17.75 -2.13
CA TYR A 84 -12.05 -19.14 -1.71
C TYR A 84 -10.82 -19.79 -1.05
N GLN A 85 -9.61 -19.44 -1.47
CA GLN A 85 -8.36 -19.98 -0.90
C GLN A 85 -7.71 -19.05 0.13
N GLY A 86 -8.00 -17.75 0.09
CA GLY A 86 -7.51 -16.78 1.07
C GLY A 86 -8.55 -16.45 2.14
N LEU A 87 -9.50 -15.55 1.80
CA LEU A 87 -10.38 -14.91 2.78
C LEU A 87 -11.28 -15.91 3.51
N MET A 88 -11.88 -16.88 2.79
CA MET A 88 -12.76 -17.89 3.40
C MET A 88 -12.01 -18.91 4.27
N GLN A 89 -10.69 -19.00 4.17
CA GLN A 89 -9.88 -19.88 5.01
C GLN A 89 -9.51 -19.24 6.36
N LEU A 90 -9.68 -17.92 6.48
CA LEU A 90 -9.46 -17.22 7.75
C LEU A 90 -10.60 -17.53 8.74
N PRO A 91 -10.36 -17.53 10.06
CA PRO A 91 -11.41 -17.62 11.07
C PRO A 91 -12.50 -16.57 10.88
N GLU A 92 -13.70 -16.85 11.37
CA GLU A 92 -14.81 -15.90 11.38
C GLU A 92 -14.47 -14.68 12.25
N THR A 93 -14.90 -13.49 11.82
CA THR A 93 -14.54 -12.22 12.45
C THR A 93 -15.77 -11.34 12.66
N ARG A 94 -15.62 -10.38 13.56
CA ARG A 94 -16.54 -9.25 13.71
C ARG A 94 -15.74 -7.96 13.88
N HIS A 95 -16.00 -7.00 13.01
CA HIS A 95 -15.43 -5.66 13.04
C HIS A 95 -16.49 -4.66 13.53
N ASP A 96 -16.32 -4.16 14.74
CA ASP A 96 -17.12 -3.04 15.23
C ASP A 96 -16.50 -1.72 14.76
N LEU A 97 -17.03 -1.20 13.65
CA LEU A 97 -16.62 0.08 13.08
C LEU A 97 -17.56 1.23 13.47
N SER A 98 -18.46 1.02 14.44
CA SER A 98 -19.38 2.06 14.91
C SER A 98 -18.68 3.12 15.76
N GLU A 99 -17.59 2.73 16.42
CA GLU A 99 -16.81 3.62 17.28
C GLU A 99 -15.56 4.14 16.54
N ASN A 100 -15.64 5.37 16.03
CA ASN A 100 -14.55 6.01 15.27
C ASN A 100 -13.20 6.08 16.03
N SER A 101 -13.22 5.97 17.36
CA SER A 101 -11.99 5.98 18.18
C SER A 101 -11.13 4.72 18.00
N LYS A 102 -11.72 3.62 17.50
CA LYS A 102 -11.08 2.31 17.39
C LYS A 102 -10.48 2.02 16.01
N VAL A 103 -10.66 2.93 15.05
CA VAL A 103 -10.24 2.74 13.66
C VAL A 103 -9.49 3.99 13.19
N CYS A 104 -8.31 3.80 12.61
CA CYS A 104 -7.56 4.85 11.93
C CYS A 104 -7.52 4.52 10.43
N VAL A 105 -7.81 5.50 9.58
CA VAL A 105 -7.80 5.32 8.12
C VAL A 105 -6.97 6.42 7.48
N ASP A 106 -5.96 6.01 6.74
CA ASP A 106 -5.15 6.89 5.89
C ASP A 106 -5.42 6.54 4.43
N ALA A 107 -5.56 7.55 3.58
CA ALA A 107 -5.79 7.34 2.15
C ALA A 107 -5.14 8.43 1.31
N TRP A 108 -4.53 8.04 0.19
CA TRP A 108 -3.91 8.96 -0.76
C TRP A 108 -3.92 8.39 -2.17
N GLU A 109 -3.81 9.26 -3.16
CA GLU A 109 -3.69 8.87 -4.56
C GLU A 109 -2.29 8.31 -4.86
N THR A 110 -2.19 7.27 -5.70
CA THR A 110 -0.90 6.66 -6.08
C THR A 110 -0.04 7.54 -7.00
N GLY A 111 -0.48 8.75 -7.34
CA GLY A 111 0.35 9.79 -8.00
C GLY A 111 0.94 9.38 -9.35
N GLY A 112 0.19 8.63 -10.17
CA GLY A 112 0.65 8.20 -11.50
C GLY A 112 1.60 6.99 -11.53
N LEU A 113 1.88 6.34 -10.40
CA LEU A 113 2.65 5.10 -10.34
C LEU A 113 2.00 3.93 -11.10
N LEU A 114 0.69 4.03 -11.37
CA LEU A 114 -0.09 3.03 -12.08
C LEU A 114 -0.73 3.67 -13.33
N PRO A 115 -1.02 2.89 -14.38
CA PRO A 115 -1.63 3.39 -15.62
C PRO A 115 -2.97 4.11 -15.42
N THR A 116 -3.63 3.87 -14.29
CA THR A 116 -4.88 4.51 -13.88
C THR A 116 -4.70 5.11 -12.50
N VAL A 117 -5.34 6.24 -12.26
CA VAL A 117 -5.42 6.86 -10.92
C VAL A 117 -6.01 5.86 -9.95
N CYS A 118 -5.20 5.42 -8.98
CA CYS A 118 -5.61 4.51 -7.93
C CYS A 118 -5.52 5.22 -6.58
N ILE A 119 -6.26 4.70 -5.61
CA ILE A 119 -6.19 5.17 -4.22
C ILE A 119 -5.55 4.05 -3.40
N TYR A 120 -4.51 4.40 -2.64
CA TYR A 120 -3.99 3.57 -1.57
C TYR A 120 -4.76 3.89 -0.29
N ILE A 121 -5.19 2.86 0.45
CA ILE A 121 -5.88 3.00 1.73
C ILE A 121 -5.21 2.09 2.74
N SER A 122 -4.86 2.65 3.90
CA SER A 122 -4.47 1.88 5.08
C SER A 122 -5.56 1.98 6.13
N VAL A 123 -6.01 0.83 6.64
CA VAL A 123 -6.97 0.72 7.73
C VAL A 123 -6.30 0.03 8.91
N HIS A 124 -6.24 0.73 10.04
CA HIS A 124 -5.74 0.20 11.30
C HIS A 124 -6.91 0.04 12.27
N GLY A 125 -7.01 -1.10 12.94
CA GLY A 125 -8.12 -1.31 13.86
C GLY A 125 -8.03 -2.58 14.70
N GLU A 126 -9.18 -2.93 15.27
CA GLU A 126 -9.40 -4.14 16.05
C GLU A 126 -10.57 -4.96 15.49
N PHE A 127 -10.54 -6.26 15.74
CA PHE A 127 -11.62 -7.18 15.41
C PHE A 127 -11.73 -8.26 16.49
N GLU A 128 -12.88 -8.93 16.52
CA GLU A 128 -13.15 -10.07 17.37
C GLU A 128 -13.13 -11.35 16.53
N GLU A 129 -12.22 -12.26 16.84
CA GLU A 129 -12.14 -13.61 16.27
C GLU A 129 -13.20 -14.49 16.93
N VAL A 130 -14.11 -15.05 16.13
CA VAL A 130 -15.13 -16.00 16.59
C VAL A 130 -14.58 -17.40 16.41
N ARG A 131 -14.29 -18.10 17.52
CA ARG A 131 -13.76 -19.45 17.48
C ARG A 131 -14.87 -20.47 17.33
N ARG A 132 -14.73 -21.37 16.36
CA ARG A 132 -15.66 -22.48 16.17
C ARG A 132 -15.72 -23.34 17.44
N GLY A 133 -16.92 -23.48 18.01
CA GLY A 133 -17.17 -24.34 19.17
C GLY A 133 -16.85 -23.72 20.53
N VAL A 134 -16.45 -22.45 20.61
CA VAL A 134 -16.21 -21.74 21.88
C VAL A 134 -17.02 -20.44 21.87
N GLN A 135 -17.81 -20.19 22.93
CA GLN A 135 -18.64 -18.97 23.05
C GLN A 135 -17.84 -17.67 23.24
N GLU A 136 -16.54 -17.77 23.51
CA GLU A 136 -15.67 -16.64 23.79
C GLU A 136 -14.94 -16.19 22.52
N SER A 137 -15.06 -14.90 22.19
CA SER A 137 -14.32 -14.26 21.10
C SER A 137 -12.98 -13.71 21.59
N VAL A 138 -11.95 -13.82 20.78
CA VAL A 138 -10.63 -13.24 21.09
C VAL A 138 -10.44 -11.95 20.31
N ARG A 139 -10.15 -10.86 21.02
CA ARG A 139 -9.86 -9.58 20.37
C ARG A 139 -8.44 -9.58 19.82
N LYS A 140 -8.30 -9.11 18.58
CA LYS A 140 -7.02 -8.95 17.87
C LYS A 140 -6.98 -7.57 17.22
N SER A 141 -5.79 -7.18 16.76
CA SER A 141 -5.61 -5.96 15.97
C SER A 141 -5.16 -6.30 14.56
N PHE A 142 -5.47 -5.41 13.63
CA PHE A 142 -5.08 -5.55 12.24
C PHE A 142 -4.59 -4.24 11.64
N ASP A 143 -3.79 -4.38 10.59
CA ASP A 143 -3.49 -3.32 9.64
C ASP A 143 -3.80 -3.90 8.26
N ARG A 144 -4.71 -3.29 7.51
CA ARG A 144 -5.12 -3.78 6.19
C ARG A 144 -4.98 -2.68 5.17
N THR A 145 -4.22 -2.96 4.13
CA THR A 145 -3.93 -2.01 3.07
C THR A 145 -4.58 -2.47 1.79
N PHE A 146 -5.22 -1.52 1.10
CA PHE A 146 -5.87 -1.74 -0.19
C PHE A 146 -5.27 -0.79 -1.21
N ILE A 147 -5.16 -1.26 -2.44
CA ILE A 147 -5.09 -0.39 -3.61
C ILE A 147 -6.37 -0.62 -4.40
N ILE A 148 -7.11 0.46 -4.64
CA ILE A 148 -8.36 0.43 -5.41
C ILE A 148 -8.22 1.24 -6.68
N ALA A 149 -8.88 0.78 -7.73
CA ALA A 149 -9.00 1.47 -9.01
C ALA A 149 -10.49 1.70 -9.35
N PRO A 150 -10.83 2.70 -10.17
CA PRO A 150 -12.18 2.85 -10.71
C PRO A 150 -12.64 1.56 -11.38
N ALA A 151 -13.89 1.16 -11.14
CA ALA A 151 -14.46 -0.03 -11.75
C ALA A 151 -14.66 0.22 -13.26
N PRO A 152 -14.08 -0.60 -14.16
CA PRO A 152 -14.32 -0.45 -15.58
C PRO A 152 -15.80 -0.63 -15.92
N GLN A 153 -16.28 0.10 -16.93
CA GLN A 153 -17.66 -0.03 -17.38
C GLN A 153 -17.95 -1.49 -17.81
N GLY A 154 -19.06 -2.05 -17.35
CA GLY A 154 -19.45 -3.44 -17.65
C GLY A 154 -18.68 -4.51 -16.87
N SER A 155 -17.71 -4.15 -16.02
CA SER A 155 -17.09 -5.10 -15.09
C SER A 155 -18.11 -5.68 -14.10
N VAL A 156 -17.79 -6.83 -13.51
CA VAL A 156 -18.63 -7.45 -12.46
C VAL A 156 -18.87 -6.46 -11.32
N ALA A 157 -17.83 -5.73 -10.89
CA ALA A 157 -17.94 -4.69 -9.89
C ALA A 157 -18.96 -3.62 -10.29
N ALA A 158 -18.81 -3.02 -11.48
CA ALA A 158 -19.70 -1.96 -11.96
C ALA A 158 -21.16 -2.44 -12.12
N VAL A 159 -21.39 -3.66 -12.64
CA VAL A 159 -22.73 -4.25 -12.80
C VAL A 159 -23.41 -4.48 -11.44
N ASN A 160 -22.63 -4.77 -10.39
CA ASN A 160 -23.13 -4.90 -9.02
C ASN A 160 -23.17 -3.58 -8.24
N GLY A 161 -22.93 -2.43 -8.91
CA GLY A 161 -23.02 -1.10 -8.32
C GLY A 161 -21.78 -0.66 -7.54
N TYR A 162 -20.66 -1.37 -7.65
CA TYR A 162 -19.40 -0.97 -7.03
C TYR A 162 -18.66 0.05 -7.91
N PRO A 163 -18.37 1.26 -7.42
CA PRO A 163 -17.70 2.31 -8.21
C PRO A 163 -16.20 2.06 -8.39
N CYS A 164 -15.62 1.19 -7.57
CA CYS A 164 -14.21 0.82 -7.61
C CYS A 164 -14.06 -0.67 -7.30
N LEU A 165 -12.91 -1.21 -7.68
CA LEU A 165 -12.48 -2.57 -7.41
C LEU A 165 -11.12 -2.57 -6.73
N ILE A 166 -10.80 -3.66 -6.03
CA ILE A 166 -9.55 -3.87 -5.32
C ILE A 166 -8.57 -4.56 -6.27
N ILE A 167 -7.40 -3.97 -6.47
CA ILE A 167 -6.30 -4.54 -7.28
C ILE A 167 -5.17 -5.10 -6.40
N SER A 168 -5.07 -4.68 -5.15
CA SER A 168 -4.13 -5.22 -4.17
C SER A 168 -4.74 -5.13 -2.78
N ASP A 169 -4.60 -6.20 -1.99
CA ASP A 169 -5.04 -6.30 -0.61
C ASP A 169 -3.96 -6.99 0.23
N GLN A 170 -3.47 -6.31 1.26
CA GLN A 170 -2.49 -6.87 2.18
C GLN A 170 -2.97 -6.73 3.61
N LEU A 171 -3.11 -7.86 4.28
CA LEU A 171 -3.57 -7.94 5.67
C LEU A 171 -2.42 -8.27 6.61
N THR A 172 -2.28 -7.51 7.69
CA THR A 172 -1.38 -7.80 8.79
C THR A 172 -2.22 -8.05 10.03
N LEU A 173 -2.04 -9.22 10.63
CA LEU A 173 -2.71 -9.63 11.85
C LEU A 173 -1.71 -9.58 13.00
N ARG A 174 -2.11 -8.99 14.13
CA ARG A 174 -1.25 -8.84 15.30
C ARG A 174 -2.04 -8.93 16.60
N GLY A 175 -1.32 -9.19 17.69
CA GLY A 175 -1.92 -9.22 19.02
C GLY A 175 -2.62 -7.91 19.33
N TYR A 176 -3.71 -7.98 20.10
CA TYR A 176 -4.48 -6.79 20.47
C TYR A 176 -3.59 -5.70 21.08
N ASN A 177 -3.69 -4.47 20.59
CA ASN A 177 -2.87 -3.35 21.08
C ASN A 177 -3.67 -2.06 21.37
N GLY A 178 -5.00 -2.15 21.32
CA GLY A 178 -5.90 -1.01 21.50
C GLY A 178 -5.72 0.11 20.47
N SER A 179 -6.28 1.28 20.78
CA SER A 179 -6.32 2.46 19.89
C SER A 179 -5.50 3.67 20.36
N ALA A 180 -4.70 3.51 21.42
CA ALA A 180 -3.97 4.62 22.02
C ALA A 180 -2.99 5.31 21.05
N GLY A 181 -2.48 4.60 20.05
CA GLY A 181 -1.48 5.12 19.11
C GLY A 181 -1.96 6.24 18.18
N TRP A 182 -3.28 6.43 18.05
CA TRP A 182 -3.87 7.52 17.25
C TRP A 182 -4.86 8.36 18.06
N LYS A 183 -4.83 8.25 19.39
CA LYS A 183 -5.53 9.22 20.23
C LYS A 183 -4.74 10.52 20.22
N PRO A 184 -5.40 11.69 20.06
CA PRO A 184 -4.72 12.96 20.22
C PRO A 184 -4.05 13.02 21.59
N ASP A 185 -2.74 13.28 21.63
CA ASP A 185 -2.07 13.53 22.89
C ASP A 185 -2.58 14.87 23.44
N LEU A 186 -3.36 14.82 24.52
CA LEU A 186 -3.92 16.02 25.14
C LEU A 186 -2.84 16.91 25.79
N ASN A 187 -1.64 16.36 26.00
CA ASN A 187 -0.50 17.01 26.64
C ASN A 187 0.72 17.14 25.72
N VAL A 188 0.55 17.27 24.39
CA VAL A 188 1.68 17.65 23.53
C VAL A 188 2.15 19.05 23.94
N THR A 189 3.12 19.10 24.84
CA THR A 189 3.98 20.27 24.97
C THR A 189 4.81 20.26 23.70
N VAL A 190 4.35 21.04 22.71
CA VAL A 190 5.08 21.22 21.47
C VAL A 190 6.46 21.74 21.87
N THR A 191 7.47 20.88 21.84
CA THR A 191 8.83 21.36 21.98
C THR A 191 9.07 22.35 20.84
N PRO A 192 9.82 23.44 21.05
CA PRO A 192 10.03 24.47 20.02
C PRO A 192 10.47 23.91 18.65
N SER A 193 11.11 22.72 18.65
CA SER A 193 11.48 21.93 17.47
C SER A 193 10.29 21.46 16.61
N LEU A 194 9.20 20.95 17.21
CA LEU A 194 7.99 20.53 16.47
C LEU A 194 7.15 21.74 16.01
N ALA A 195 7.16 22.84 16.76
CA ALA A 195 6.48 24.08 16.37
C ALA A 195 7.12 24.70 15.12
N ALA A 196 8.45 24.67 15.02
CA ALA A 196 9.18 25.16 13.85
C ALA A 196 8.92 24.30 12.60
N ALA A 197 8.83 22.97 12.75
CA ALA A 197 8.47 22.07 11.66
C ALA A 197 7.02 22.29 11.16
N ALA A 198 6.06 22.46 12.08
CA ALA A 198 4.67 22.75 11.73
C ALA A 198 4.47 24.14 11.11
N ALA A 199 5.20 25.16 11.61
CA ALA A 199 5.18 26.51 11.04
C ALA A 199 5.82 26.56 9.64
N GLY A 200 6.87 25.78 9.39
CA GLY A 200 7.47 25.63 8.06
C GLY A 200 6.48 25.09 7.02
N VAL A 201 5.64 24.11 7.41
CA VAL A 201 4.61 23.53 6.54
C VAL A 201 3.41 24.48 6.37
N ALA A 202 2.98 25.17 7.42
CA ALA A 202 1.84 26.09 7.35
C ALA A 202 2.11 27.38 6.55
N THR A 203 3.38 27.82 6.48
CA THR A 203 3.76 29.01 5.70
C THR A 203 3.83 28.71 4.20
N ALA A 204 4.14 27.46 3.81
CA ALA A 204 4.14 27.01 2.42
C ALA A 204 2.73 26.91 1.81
N LEU A 205 1.67 26.77 2.64
CA LEU A 205 0.28 26.63 2.19
C LEU A 205 -0.48 27.96 2.04
N LYS A 206 0.07 29.09 2.48
CA LYS A 206 -0.63 30.40 2.47
C LYS A 206 -0.34 31.28 1.26
N SER A 207 0.51 30.87 0.32
CA SER A 207 0.92 31.71 -0.82
C SER A 207 0.54 31.18 -2.21
N VAL A 208 -0.48 30.32 -2.32
CA VAL A 208 -1.02 29.93 -3.63
C VAL A 208 -2.28 30.75 -3.93
N PRO A 209 -2.25 31.73 -4.85
CA PRO A 209 -3.47 32.38 -5.32
C PRO A 209 -4.29 31.37 -6.10
N ILE A 210 -5.58 31.25 -5.80
CA ILE A 210 -6.56 30.53 -6.62
C ILE A 210 -6.75 31.34 -7.90
N ALA A 211 -6.11 30.93 -8.99
CA ALA A 211 -6.38 31.46 -10.32
C ALA A 211 -7.49 30.63 -10.97
N THR A 212 -8.69 31.19 -11.07
CA THR A 212 -9.75 30.74 -11.97
C THR A 212 -9.32 30.99 -13.41
N GLY A 213 -8.74 29.99 -14.08
CA GLY A 213 -8.34 30.05 -15.48
C GLY A 213 -7.99 28.66 -16.02
N ALA A 214 -8.36 28.41 -17.28
CA ALA A 214 -8.20 27.16 -18.02
C ALA A 214 -6.78 26.54 -17.94
N PRO A 215 -6.63 25.20 -18.11
CA PRO A 215 -5.42 24.49 -17.72
C PRO A 215 -4.24 24.89 -18.60
N GLN A 216 -3.17 25.35 -17.95
CA GLN A 216 -1.86 25.58 -18.56
C GLN A 216 -0.83 24.78 -17.75
N ILE A 217 -0.13 23.89 -18.44
CA ILE A 217 0.87 22.98 -17.90
C ILE A 217 2.17 23.76 -17.69
N PHE A 218 2.62 23.89 -16.44
CA PHE A 218 3.98 24.31 -16.11
C PHE A 218 4.60 23.31 -15.11
N PRO A 219 5.86 22.87 -15.31
CA PRO A 219 6.50 21.94 -14.39
C PRO A 219 7.10 22.66 -13.18
N VAL A 220 6.87 22.08 -11.99
CA VAL A 220 7.42 22.54 -10.71
C VAL A 220 8.81 21.94 -10.52
N SER A 221 9.84 22.79 -10.44
CA SER A 221 11.19 22.38 -10.03
C SER A 221 11.25 22.09 -8.54
N SER A 222 11.64 20.87 -8.16
CA SER A 222 12.01 20.53 -6.79
C SER A 222 13.48 20.10 -6.74
N HIS A 223 14.31 20.97 -6.15
CA HIS A 223 15.64 20.61 -5.67
C HIS A 223 15.51 19.94 -4.30
N THR A 224 15.71 18.62 -4.23
CA THR A 224 16.10 17.95 -2.99
C THR A 224 17.03 16.80 -3.35
N SER A 225 18.31 17.00 -3.05
CA SER A 225 19.35 15.97 -3.09
C SER A 225 19.04 14.91 -2.04
N VAL A 226 18.40 13.81 -2.46
CA VAL A 226 18.32 12.58 -1.68
C VAL A 226 19.08 11.51 -2.45
N THR A 227 20.18 11.06 -1.88
CA THR A 227 20.96 9.91 -2.31
C THR A 227 20.06 8.68 -2.50
N SER A 228 19.89 8.23 -3.75
CA SER A 228 18.98 7.15 -4.12
C SER A 228 19.60 5.76 -3.86
N PRO A 229 18.92 4.86 -3.11
CA PRO A 229 19.37 3.49 -2.85
C PRO A 229 19.04 2.49 -3.98
N HIS A 230 18.90 2.95 -5.23
CA HIS A 230 18.30 2.14 -6.32
C HIS A 230 19.31 1.39 -7.22
N VAL A 231 20.61 1.62 -7.06
CA VAL A 231 21.68 0.95 -7.86
C VAL A 231 22.18 -0.35 -7.22
N ASP A 232 22.03 -0.52 -5.91
CA ASP A 232 22.55 -1.69 -5.17
C ASP A 232 21.71 -2.96 -5.38
N ALA A 233 20.50 -2.82 -5.92
CA ALA A 233 19.61 -3.94 -6.25
C ALA A 233 19.76 -4.45 -7.70
N LEU A 234 20.68 -3.88 -8.49
CA LEU A 234 20.90 -4.22 -9.90
C LEU A 234 21.95 -5.32 -10.07
N SER A 235 21.82 -6.15 -11.11
CA SER A 235 22.87 -7.09 -11.48
C SER A 235 24.14 -6.34 -11.94
N PRO A 236 25.34 -6.94 -11.85
CA PRO A 236 26.58 -6.31 -12.33
C PRO A 236 26.52 -5.89 -13.80
N GLU A 237 25.78 -6.63 -14.63
CA GLU A 237 25.55 -6.33 -16.05
C GLU A 237 24.66 -5.10 -16.22
N GLN A 238 23.60 -4.99 -15.42
CA GLN A 238 22.71 -3.82 -15.40
C GLN A 238 23.42 -2.55 -14.95
N GLN A 239 24.33 -2.66 -13.96
CA GLN A 239 25.16 -1.55 -13.52
C GLN A 239 26.11 -1.06 -14.63
N ALA A 240 26.71 -1.98 -15.40
CA ALA A 240 27.56 -1.64 -16.54
C ALA A 240 26.78 -0.90 -17.64
N LEU A 241 25.54 -1.33 -17.92
CA LEU A 241 24.66 -0.67 -18.90
C LEU A 241 24.27 0.75 -18.48
N VAL A 242 23.96 0.96 -17.20
CA VAL A 242 23.69 2.30 -16.66
C VAL A 242 24.91 3.20 -16.83
N GLN A 243 26.09 2.74 -16.43
CA GLN A 243 27.34 3.51 -16.55
C GLN A 243 27.67 3.86 -17.99
N GLU A 244 27.49 2.91 -18.93
CA GLU A 244 27.76 3.16 -20.35
C GLU A 244 26.76 4.16 -20.94
N LEU A 245 25.47 4.06 -20.60
CA LEU A 245 24.46 4.99 -21.07
C LEU A 245 24.73 6.41 -20.55
N GLN A 246 25.10 6.55 -19.28
CA GLN A 246 25.52 7.83 -18.71
C GLN A 246 26.74 8.41 -19.43
N ARG A 247 27.76 7.59 -19.69
CA ARG A 247 29.00 7.99 -20.37
C ARG A 247 28.74 8.52 -21.78
N VAL A 248 27.83 7.89 -22.52
CA VAL A 248 27.55 8.23 -23.93
C VAL A 248 26.60 9.43 -24.05
N THR A 249 25.62 9.54 -23.14
CA THR A 249 24.53 10.53 -23.29
C THR A 249 24.71 11.78 -22.45
N GLY A 250 25.49 11.71 -21.37
CA GLY A 250 25.61 12.75 -20.34
C GLY A 250 24.41 12.79 -19.39
N LEU A 251 23.64 11.70 -19.29
CA LEU A 251 22.50 11.62 -18.38
C LEU A 251 22.94 11.34 -16.94
N ASN A 252 22.17 11.85 -15.99
CA ASN A 252 22.27 11.45 -14.60
C ASN A 252 21.84 9.97 -14.41
N VAL A 253 22.20 9.39 -13.27
CA VAL A 253 21.98 7.96 -12.99
C VAL A 253 20.49 7.59 -13.05
N GLU A 254 19.64 8.47 -12.52
CA GLU A 254 18.21 8.23 -12.39
C GLU A 254 17.51 8.19 -13.76
N THR A 255 17.84 9.13 -14.64
CA THR A 255 17.28 9.20 -15.99
C THR A 255 17.81 8.06 -16.86
N ALA A 256 19.10 7.74 -16.75
CA ALA A 256 19.67 6.58 -17.43
C ALA A 256 18.98 5.27 -17.02
N LEU A 257 18.66 5.11 -15.73
CA LEU A 257 17.94 3.95 -15.20
C LEU A 257 16.51 3.89 -15.72
N GLN A 258 15.79 5.01 -15.75
CA GLN A 258 14.44 5.07 -16.33
C GLN A 258 14.41 4.70 -17.82
N CYS A 259 15.38 5.19 -18.60
CA CYS A 259 15.51 4.85 -20.02
C CYS A 259 15.78 3.34 -20.23
N LEU A 260 16.63 2.74 -19.40
CA LEU A 260 16.91 1.30 -19.44
C LEU A 260 15.72 0.44 -18.99
N LEU A 261 14.94 0.90 -18.01
CA LEU A 261 13.70 0.21 -17.62
C LEU A 261 12.65 0.25 -18.74
N ALA A 262 12.47 1.41 -19.37
CA ALA A 262 11.50 1.60 -20.46
C ALA A 262 11.86 0.81 -21.73
N SER A 263 13.16 0.58 -21.97
CA SER A 263 13.65 -0.17 -23.13
C SER A 263 13.74 -1.69 -22.91
N GLY A 264 13.47 -2.16 -21.68
CA GLY A 264 13.66 -3.56 -21.30
C GLY A 264 15.12 -3.99 -21.22
N TRP A 265 16.01 -3.09 -20.76
CA TRP A 265 17.46 -3.28 -20.65
C TRP A 265 18.19 -3.48 -21.98
N ASP A 266 17.63 -2.95 -23.07
CA ASP A 266 18.24 -2.97 -24.41
C ASP A 266 18.99 -1.65 -24.66
N ALA A 267 20.31 -1.73 -24.82
CA ALA A 267 21.17 -0.56 -24.99
C ALA A 267 20.84 0.26 -26.26
N SER A 268 20.53 -0.42 -27.37
CA SER A 268 20.24 0.24 -28.65
C SER A 268 18.91 0.98 -28.60
N LYS A 269 17.89 0.34 -28.02
CA LYS A 269 16.56 0.96 -27.83
C LYS A 269 16.61 2.11 -26.83
N SER A 270 17.40 1.97 -25.75
CA SER A 270 17.61 3.04 -24.77
C SER A 270 18.22 4.27 -25.42
N MET A 271 19.23 4.10 -26.27
CA MET A 271 19.85 5.20 -27.00
C MET A 271 18.89 5.91 -27.96
N ALA A 272 18.07 5.16 -28.69
CA ALA A 272 17.06 5.72 -29.57
C ALA A 272 16.03 6.56 -28.79
N LEU A 273 15.58 6.06 -27.63
CA LEU A 273 14.63 6.74 -26.75
C LEU A 273 15.23 8.03 -26.17
N VAL A 274 16.50 8.00 -25.74
CA VAL A 274 17.20 9.20 -25.28
C VAL A 274 17.30 10.24 -26.39
N GLN A 275 17.57 9.83 -27.63
CA GLN A 275 17.71 10.75 -28.75
C GLN A 275 16.38 11.37 -29.17
N GLU A 276 15.30 10.59 -29.13
CA GLU A 276 13.93 11.05 -29.41
C GLU A 276 13.46 12.09 -28.38
N TYR A 277 13.68 11.82 -27.09
CA TYR A 277 13.21 12.68 -26.01
C TYR A 277 14.24 13.72 -25.53
N ARG A 278 15.43 13.79 -26.16
CA ARG A 278 16.53 14.68 -25.76
C ARG A 278 16.12 16.13 -25.55
N ALA A 279 15.28 16.66 -26.44
CA ALA A 279 14.82 18.05 -26.38
C ALA A 279 13.72 18.29 -25.32
N GLN A 280 13.09 17.22 -24.82
CA GLN A 280 12.00 17.26 -23.85
C GLN A 280 12.47 16.96 -22.43
N LEU A 281 13.68 16.41 -22.27
CA LEU A 281 14.25 16.11 -20.96
C LEU A 281 14.59 17.40 -20.20
N PRO A 282 14.23 17.48 -18.90
CA PRO A 282 14.51 18.66 -18.08
C PRO A 282 16.03 18.84 -17.91
N ALA A 283 16.47 20.07 -17.61
CA ALA A 283 17.89 20.36 -17.37
C ALA A 283 18.49 19.49 -16.24
N SER A 284 17.67 19.05 -15.28
CA SER A 284 18.05 18.15 -14.20
C SER A 284 18.38 16.72 -14.65
N ALA A 285 17.98 16.31 -15.86
CA ALA A 285 18.26 14.98 -16.41
C ALA A 285 19.72 14.79 -16.85
N TRP A 286 20.46 15.88 -17.00
CA TRP A 286 21.84 15.89 -17.49
C TRP A 286 22.82 16.08 -16.33
N GLN A 287 24.02 15.52 -16.47
CA GLN A 287 25.13 15.62 -15.50
C GLN A 287 26.42 16.06 -16.17
#